data_AF-A0A1X7MTM8-F1
#
_entry.id   AF-A0A1X7MTM8-F1
#
_cell.length_a   1.000
_cell.length_b   1.000
_cell.length_c   1.000
_cell.angle_alpha   90.00
_cell.angle_beta   90.00
_cell.angle_gamma   90.00
#
_symmetry.space_group_name_H-M   'P 1'
#
loop_
_entity.id
_entity.type
_entity.pdbx_description
1 polymer ?
#
loop_
_entity_poly.entity_id
_entity_poly.type
_entity_poly.pdbx_seq_one_letter_code
_entity_poly.pdbx_strand_id
1 'polypeptide(L)'
;MYATAIAIHATAGTAGFVLGLLLACRPGLAGRRRPVVRVYVGLIVVLVAGLAAAVIADWSGMEASRRLVDVGLILLGLYTLHRAVRALRVSRAAGGEWRPAFVDHVGFTLISLFDGFVIVAALNLGAPTPLVLLIAALGVVGGIAGVHRLRVRAETEAGARRASDPDRV
;
A
#
# COMPACT_ATOMS: atom_id res chain seq x y z
N MET A 1 -26.39 0.33 1.62
CA MET A 1 -25.31 -0.22 0.76
C MET A 1 -24.02 0.60 0.88
N TYR A 2 -24.08 1.93 0.71
CA TYR A 2 -22.93 2.83 0.85
C TYR A 2 -22.15 2.66 2.16
N ALA A 3 -22.80 2.81 3.33
CA ALA A 3 -22.12 2.77 4.62
C ALA A 3 -21.39 1.43 4.87
N THR A 4 -22.00 0.32 4.48
CA THR A 4 -21.39 -1.02 4.56
C THR A 4 -20.16 -1.13 3.65
N ALA A 5 -20.24 -0.63 2.42
CA ALA A 5 -19.12 -0.65 1.48
C ALA A 5 -17.94 0.21 1.99
N ILE A 6 -18.23 1.39 2.55
CA ILE A 6 -17.21 2.24 3.19
C ILE A 6 -16.59 1.57 4.41
N ALA A 7 -17.38 0.93 5.27
CA ALA A 7 -16.85 0.21 6.43
C ALA A 7 -15.92 -0.95 6.01
N ILE A 8 -16.31 -1.71 4.98
CA ILE A 8 -15.48 -2.77 4.40
C ILE A 8 -14.19 -2.19 3.80
N HIS A 9 -14.30 -1.11 3.03
CA HIS A 9 -13.16 -0.41 2.45
C HIS A 9 -12.17 0.07 3.53
N ALA A 10 -12.66 0.76 4.56
CA ALA A 10 -11.82 1.33 5.62
C ALA A 10 -11.14 0.26 6.47
N THR A 11 -11.86 -0.82 6.82
CA THR A 11 -11.30 -1.96 7.56
C THR A 11 -10.25 -2.70 6.75
N ALA A 12 -10.53 -2.99 5.47
CA ALA A 12 -9.57 -3.61 4.57
C ALA A 12 -8.32 -2.74 4.37
N GLY A 13 -8.49 -1.42 4.22
CA GLY A 13 -7.39 -0.49 4.10
C GLY A 13 -6.51 -0.45 5.34
N THR A 14 -7.12 -0.37 6.53
CA THR A 14 -6.39 -0.35 7.80
C THR A 14 -5.60 -1.64 8.00
N ALA A 15 -6.25 -2.80 7.78
CA ALA A 15 -5.61 -4.10 7.87
C ALA A 15 -4.49 -4.25 6.82
N GLY A 16 -4.71 -3.78 5.58
CA GLY A 16 -3.74 -3.79 4.49
C GLY A 16 -2.53 -2.92 4.79
N PHE A 17 -2.73 -1.75 5.41
CA PHE A 17 -1.66 -0.85 5.84
C PHE A 17 -0.80 -1.49 6.95
N VAL A 18 -1.43 -2.02 8.00
CA VAL A 18 -0.71 -2.70 9.09
C VAL A 18 0.07 -3.90 8.56
N LEU A 19 -0.55 -4.72 7.71
CA LEU A 19 0.11 -5.88 7.14
C LEU A 19 1.24 -5.51 6.17
N GLY A 20 1.05 -4.46 5.36
CA GLY A 20 2.09 -3.90 4.51
C GLY A 20 3.28 -3.40 5.31
N LEU A 21 3.05 -2.72 6.44
CA LEU A 21 4.11 -2.25 7.33
C LEU A 21 4.90 -3.41 7.92
N LEU A 22 4.22 -4.46 8.38
CA LEU A 22 4.85 -5.69 8.87
C LEU A 22 5.68 -6.37 7.78
N LEU A 23 5.17 -6.43 6.54
CA LEU A 23 5.88 -7.02 5.40
C LEU A 23 7.08 -6.19 4.96
N ALA A 24 7.00 -4.86 4.99
CA ALA A 24 8.10 -3.95 4.67
C ALA A 24 9.21 -4.01 5.73
N CYS A 25 8.85 -4.03 7.01
CA CYS A 25 9.80 -4.12 8.13
C CYS A 25 10.42 -5.51 8.30
N ARG A 26 9.71 -6.57 7.89
CA ARG A 26 10.16 -7.96 8.00
C ARG A 26 9.95 -8.72 6.68
N PRO A 27 10.72 -8.38 5.61
CA PRO A 27 10.54 -9.00 4.30
C PRO A 27 10.74 -10.52 4.33
N GLY A 28 11.49 -11.07 5.30
CA GLY A 28 11.59 -12.52 5.52
C GLY A 28 10.25 -13.24 5.71
N LEU A 29 9.20 -12.55 6.20
CA LEU A 29 7.84 -13.10 6.27
C LEU A 29 7.25 -13.40 4.89
N ALA A 30 7.55 -12.58 3.88
CA ALA A 30 7.07 -12.78 2.52
C ALA A 30 7.70 -14.02 1.86
N GLY A 31 8.98 -14.28 2.14
CA GLY A 31 9.68 -15.47 1.63
C GLY A 31 9.25 -16.76 2.31
N ARG A 32 9.03 -16.73 3.64
CA ARG A 32 8.68 -17.92 4.44
C ARG A 32 7.19 -18.23 4.44
N ARG A 33 6.31 -17.22 4.34
CA ARG A 33 4.85 -17.37 4.45
C ARG A 33 4.13 -16.72 3.28
N ARG A 34 4.19 -17.39 2.12
CA ARG A 34 3.45 -17.03 0.89
C ARG A 34 1.96 -16.70 1.10
N PRO A 35 1.22 -17.35 2.02
CA PRO A 35 -0.17 -16.97 2.29
C PRO A 35 -0.34 -15.54 2.81
N VAL A 36 0.63 -15.02 3.56
CA VAL A 36 0.55 -13.67 4.16
C VAL A 36 0.55 -12.60 3.06
N VAL A 37 1.39 -12.76 2.03
CA VAL A 37 1.42 -11.82 0.89
C VAL A 37 0.12 -11.92 0.07
N ARG A 38 -0.48 -13.12 -0.03
CA ARG A 38 -1.79 -13.28 -0.68
C ARG A 38 -2.91 -12.60 0.12
N VAL A 39 -2.91 -12.72 1.44
CA VAL A 39 -3.85 -12.01 2.32
C VAL A 39 -3.70 -10.50 2.14
N TYR A 40 -2.47 -9.99 2.13
CA TYR A 40 -2.20 -8.58 1.83
C TYR A 40 -2.79 -8.15 0.48
N VAL A 41 -2.52 -8.88 -0.61
CA VAL A 41 -3.13 -8.58 -1.92
C VAL A 41 -4.66 -8.65 -1.86
N GLY A 42 -5.22 -9.65 -1.17
CA GLY A 42 -6.66 -9.78 -0.98
C GLY A 42 -7.27 -8.57 -0.25
N LEU A 43 -6.60 -8.05 0.78
CA LEU A 43 -7.01 -6.82 1.47
C LEU A 43 -7.00 -5.62 0.53
N ILE A 44 -6.00 -5.49 -0.35
CA ILE A 44 -5.98 -4.42 -1.35
C ILE A 44 -7.10 -4.59 -2.37
N VAL A 45 -7.44 -5.81 -2.79
CA VAL A 45 -8.60 -6.08 -3.66
C VAL A 45 -9.90 -5.64 -2.97
N VAL A 46 -10.10 -6.03 -1.71
CA VAL A 46 -11.31 -5.66 -0.94
C VAL A 46 -11.38 -4.15 -0.73
N LEU A 47 -10.26 -3.48 -0.46
CA LEU A 47 -10.18 -2.02 -0.39
C LEU A 47 -10.69 -1.38 -1.69
N VAL A 48 -10.13 -1.76 -2.84
CA VAL A 48 -10.50 -1.15 -4.14
C VAL A 48 -11.96 -1.45 -4.50
N ALA A 49 -12.39 -2.71 -4.33
CA ALA A 49 -13.77 -3.12 -4.60
C ALA A 49 -14.78 -2.41 -3.68
N GLY A 50 -14.45 -2.27 -2.40
CA GLY A 50 -15.28 -1.55 -1.43
C GLY A 50 -15.44 -0.07 -1.79
N LEU A 51 -14.35 0.60 -2.21
CA LEU A 51 -14.41 1.98 -2.68
C LEU A 51 -15.30 2.10 -3.93
N ALA A 52 -15.06 1.27 -4.95
CA ALA A 52 -15.85 1.29 -6.17
C ALA A 52 -17.35 1.04 -5.89
N ALA A 53 -17.67 0.09 -5.02
CA ALA A 53 -19.05 -0.19 -4.61
C ALA A 53 -19.70 1.00 -3.88
N ALA A 54 -18.96 1.68 -3.02
CA ALA A 54 -19.45 2.88 -2.33
C ALA A 54 -19.73 4.01 -3.32
N VAL A 55 -18.79 4.29 -4.23
CA VAL A 55 -18.90 5.36 -5.24
C VAL A 55 -20.06 5.11 -6.20
N ILE A 56 -20.26 3.86 -6.65
CA ILE A 56 -21.40 3.49 -7.50
C ILE A 56 -22.72 3.67 -6.74
N ALA A 57 -22.76 3.28 -5.46
CA ALA A 57 -23.98 3.37 -4.65
C ALA A 57 -24.42 4.80 -4.33
N ASP A 58 -23.49 5.76 -4.27
CA ASP A 58 -23.76 7.17 -3.93
C ASP A 58 -23.64 8.11 -5.15
N TRP A 59 -23.40 7.57 -6.35
CA TRP A 59 -22.98 8.34 -7.53
C TRP A 59 -23.84 9.57 -7.82
N SER A 60 -25.17 9.40 -7.84
CA SER A 60 -26.13 10.47 -8.17
C SER A 60 -26.21 11.56 -7.11
N GLY A 61 -25.91 11.24 -5.84
CA GLY A 61 -25.96 12.17 -4.72
C GLY A 61 -24.70 13.01 -4.53
N MET A 62 -23.59 12.64 -5.17
CA MET A 62 -22.31 13.34 -4.99
C MET A 62 -22.20 14.62 -5.83
N GLU A 63 -21.58 15.63 -5.23
CA GLU A 63 -21.09 16.82 -5.93
C GLU A 63 -19.98 16.47 -6.95
N ALA A 64 -19.83 17.30 -7.99
CA ALA A 64 -18.86 17.06 -9.06
C ALA A 64 -17.40 17.00 -8.58
N SER A 65 -17.03 17.86 -7.62
CA SER A 65 -15.71 17.88 -6.98
C SER A 65 -15.39 16.55 -6.28
N ARG A 66 -16.34 16.02 -5.51
CA ARG A 66 -16.22 14.75 -4.81
C ARG A 66 -16.09 13.57 -5.77
N ARG A 67 -16.88 13.56 -6.86
CA ARG A 67 -16.78 12.55 -7.92
C ARG A 67 -15.37 12.50 -8.53
N LEU A 68 -14.77 13.66 -8.81
CA LEU A 68 -13.42 13.73 -9.36
C LEU A 68 -12.39 13.14 -8.39
N VAL A 69 -12.48 13.46 -7.10
CA VAL A 69 -11.58 12.91 -6.08
C VAL A 69 -11.76 11.39 -5.97
N ASP A 70 -12.99 10.90 -5.91
CA ASP A 70 -13.28 9.47 -5.78
C ASP A 70 -12.82 8.66 -7.01
N VAL A 71 -12.97 9.20 -8.22
CA VAL A 71 -12.41 8.61 -9.44
C VAL A 71 -10.87 8.56 -9.36
N GLY A 72 -10.24 9.64 -8.92
CA GLY A 72 -8.79 9.68 -8.68
C GLY A 72 -8.33 8.63 -7.67
N LEU A 73 -9.06 8.47 -6.55
CA LEU A 73 -8.80 7.47 -5.53
C LEU A 73 -9.00 6.04 -6.05
N ILE A 74 -10.00 5.80 -6.92
CA ILE A 74 -10.18 4.51 -7.58
C ILE A 74 -8.97 4.20 -8.48
N LEU A 75 -8.52 5.16 -9.29
CA LEU A 75 -7.34 4.97 -10.16
C LEU A 75 -6.07 4.71 -9.35
N LEU A 76 -5.86 5.45 -8.26
CA LEU A 76 -4.76 5.21 -7.32
C LEU A 76 -4.89 3.82 -6.68
N GLY A 77 -6.10 3.42 -6.28
CA GLY A 77 -6.42 2.09 -5.78
C GLY A 77 -6.04 0.98 -6.76
N LEU A 78 -6.37 1.14 -8.04
CA LEU A 78 -5.98 0.18 -9.09
C LEU A 78 -4.46 0.12 -9.27
N TYR A 79 -3.77 1.27 -9.20
CA TYR A 79 -2.32 1.30 -9.29
C TYR A 79 -1.63 0.64 -8.07
N THR A 80 -2.14 0.87 -6.87
CA THR A 80 -1.66 0.18 -5.65
C THR A 80 -1.92 -1.32 -5.71
N LEU A 81 -3.06 -1.76 -6.25
CA LEU A 81 -3.34 -3.18 -6.50
C LEU A 81 -2.34 -3.79 -7.50
N HIS A 82 -2.05 -3.09 -8.60
CA HIS A 82 -1.02 -3.52 -9.54
C HIS A 82 0.35 -3.69 -8.85
N ARG A 83 0.75 -2.73 -8.01
CA ARG A 83 2.00 -2.82 -7.20
C ARG A 83 1.97 -3.98 -6.21
N ALA A 84 0.84 -4.23 -5.53
CA ALA A 84 0.68 -5.35 -4.60
C ALA A 84 0.81 -6.72 -5.32
N VAL A 85 0.22 -6.85 -6.52
CA VAL A 85 0.37 -8.04 -7.36
C VAL A 85 1.83 -8.21 -7.80
N ARG A 86 2.53 -7.12 -8.16
CA ARG A 86 3.97 -7.17 -8.47
C ARG A 86 4.79 -7.62 -7.27
N ALA A 87 4.50 -7.12 -6.06
CA ALA A 87 5.15 -7.58 -4.83
C ALA A 87 5.00 -9.10 -4.64
N LEU A 88 3.80 -9.64 -4.86
CA LEU A 88 3.54 -11.08 -4.80
C LEU A 88 4.29 -11.88 -5.87
N ARG A 89 4.44 -11.33 -7.09
CA ARG A 89 5.22 -11.98 -8.17
C ARG A 89 6.70 -12.01 -7.82
N VAL A 90 7.25 -10.88 -7.36
CA VAL A 90 8.65 -10.76 -6.96
C VAL A 90 8.97 -11.67 -5.77
N SER A 91 8.09 -11.75 -4.78
CA SER A 91 8.29 -12.65 -3.62
C SER A 91 8.23 -14.15 -3.97
N ARG A 92 7.76 -14.50 -5.18
CA ARG A 92 7.77 -15.88 -5.70
C ARG A 92 9.03 -16.19 -6.50
N ALA A 93 9.75 -15.19 -6.99
CA ALA A 93 10.98 -15.39 -7.72
C ALA A 93 12.08 -15.90 -6.76
N ALA A 94 12.81 -16.93 -7.18
CA ALA A 94 13.76 -17.65 -6.33
C ALA A 94 15.13 -16.95 -6.17
N GLY A 95 15.37 -15.81 -6.83
CA GLY A 95 16.68 -15.14 -6.87
C GLY A 95 16.94 -14.21 -5.68
N GLY A 96 18.19 -14.08 -5.25
CA GLY A 96 18.61 -13.34 -4.04
C GLY A 96 18.29 -11.83 -3.99
N GLU A 97 17.78 -11.22 -5.06
CA GLU A 97 17.48 -9.78 -5.17
C GLU A 97 15.99 -9.44 -5.05
N TRP A 98 15.15 -10.38 -4.65
CA TRP A 98 13.71 -10.12 -4.58
C TRP A 98 13.33 -9.15 -3.44
N ARG A 99 14.13 -9.06 -2.36
CA ARG A 99 13.77 -8.28 -1.16
C ARG A 99 13.73 -6.77 -1.41
N PRO A 100 14.74 -6.13 -2.05
CA PRO A 100 14.68 -4.69 -2.33
C PRO A 100 13.49 -4.33 -3.23
N ALA A 101 13.29 -5.05 -4.33
CA ALA A 101 12.16 -4.84 -5.23
C ALA A 101 10.80 -5.06 -4.54
N PHE A 102 10.71 -6.04 -3.63
CA PHE A 102 9.52 -6.25 -2.81
C PHE A 102 9.23 -5.07 -1.88
N VAL A 103 10.25 -4.57 -1.18
CA VAL A 103 10.13 -3.39 -0.29
C VAL A 103 9.72 -2.16 -1.07
N ASP A 104 10.22 -1.95 -2.29
CA ASP A 104 9.79 -0.83 -3.14
C ASP A 104 8.31 -0.91 -3.49
N HIS A 105 7.83 -2.09 -3.90
CA HIS A 105 6.41 -2.28 -4.22
C HIS A 105 5.51 -2.02 -3.02
N VAL A 106 5.81 -2.65 -1.87
CA VAL A 106 5.02 -2.47 -0.64
C VAL A 106 5.17 -1.05 -0.09
N GLY A 107 6.35 -0.47 -0.12
CA GLY A 107 6.62 0.90 0.31
C GLY A 107 5.78 1.93 -0.42
N PHE A 108 5.69 1.81 -1.75
CA PHE A 108 4.81 2.66 -2.55
C PHE A 108 3.34 2.54 -2.12
N THR A 109 2.86 1.31 -1.89
CA THR A 109 1.47 1.10 -1.45
C THR A 109 1.20 1.69 -0.07
N LEU A 110 2.17 1.66 0.85
CA LEU A 110 2.03 2.25 2.18
C LEU A 110 1.92 3.76 2.11
N ILE A 111 2.77 4.41 1.30
CA ILE A 111 2.69 5.86 1.06
C ILE A 111 1.33 6.21 0.45
N SER A 112 0.90 5.47 -0.57
CA SER A 112 -0.38 5.73 -1.23
C SER A 112 -1.59 5.52 -0.32
N LEU A 113 -1.56 4.49 0.54
CA LEU A 113 -2.61 4.24 1.53
C LEU A 113 -2.65 5.34 2.58
N PHE A 114 -1.49 5.80 3.06
CA PHE A 114 -1.40 6.92 3.99
C PHE A 114 -2.03 8.19 3.39
N ASP A 115 -1.63 8.56 2.16
CA ASP A 115 -2.20 9.72 1.48
C ASP A 115 -3.70 9.57 1.27
N GLY A 116 -4.16 8.36 0.89
CA GLY A 116 -5.58 8.04 0.81
C GLY A 116 -6.33 8.28 2.13
N PHE A 117 -5.77 7.85 3.26
CA PHE A 117 -6.36 8.11 4.58
C PHE A 117 -6.39 9.60 4.92
N VAL A 118 -5.32 10.34 4.61
CA VAL A 118 -5.24 11.78 4.85
C VAL A 118 -6.30 12.53 4.03
N ILE A 119 -6.46 12.18 2.74
CA ILE A 119 -7.48 12.76 1.86
C ILE A 119 -8.88 12.45 2.38
N VAL A 120 -9.18 11.19 2.73
CA VAL A 120 -10.51 10.79 3.21
C VAL A 120 -10.82 11.43 4.57
N ALA A 121 -9.84 11.49 5.48
CA ALA A 121 -9.99 12.16 6.76
C ALA A 121 -10.26 13.67 6.58
N ALA A 122 -9.56 14.30 5.64
CA ALA A 122 -9.76 15.71 5.32
C ALA A 122 -11.19 16.00 4.84
N LEU A 123 -11.69 15.18 3.92
CA LEU A 123 -13.05 15.31 3.37
C LEU A 123 -14.11 15.11 4.45
N ASN A 124 -13.92 14.14 5.35
CA ASN A 124 -14.90 13.82 6.39
C ASN A 124 -14.87 14.77 7.59
N LEU A 125 -13.69 15.30 7.95
CA LEU A 125 -13.51 16.18 9.11
C LEU A 125 -13.59 17.67 8.73
N GLY A 126 -13.71 18.00 7.44
CA GLY A 126 -13.68 19.38 6.96
C GLY A 126 -12.34 20.05 7.26
N ALA A 127 -11.23 19.30 7.22
CA ALA A 127 -9.93 19.80 7.61
C ALA A 127 -9.44 20.91 6.65
N PRO A 128 -8.76 21.97 7.15
CA PRO A 128 -8.24 23.03 6.30
C PRO A 128 -7.24 22.48 5.27
N THR A 129 -7.43 22.80 3.99
CA THR A 129 -6.59 22.30 2.88
C THR A 129 -5.08 22.45 3.12
N PRO A 130 -4.55 23.57 3.68
CA PRO A 130 -3.12 23.69 3.94
C PRO A 130 -2.57 22.65 4.93
N LEU A 131 -3.36 22.30 5.96
CA LEU A 131 -2.98 21.28 6.94
C LEU A 131 -2.91 19.89 6.30
N VAL A 132 -3.89 19.58 5.44
CA VAL A 132 -3.95 18.32 4.70
C VAL A 132 -2.74 18.16 3.79
N LEU A 133 -2.40 19.21 3.04
CA LEU A 133 -1.22 19.24 2.17
C LEU A 133 0.07 19.06 2.97
N LEU A 134 0.19 19.70 4.14
CA LEU A 134 1.35 19.55 5.01
C LEU A 134 1.48 18.12 5.52
N ILE A 135 0.41 17.52 6.04
CA ILE A 135 0.42 16.15 6.56
C ILE A 135 0.74 15.15 5.44
N ALA A 136 0.12 15.29 4.27
CA ALA A 136 0.41 14.46 3.11
C ALA A 136 1.88 14.58 2.69
N ALA A 137 2.40 15.81 2.56
CA ALA A 137 3.80 16.03 2.20
C ALA A 137 4.77 15.40 3.22
N LEU A 138 4.52 15.57 4.52
CA LEU A 138 5.32 14.95 5.57
C LEU A 138 5.25 13.41 5.53
N GLY A 139 4.05 12.87 5.27
CA GLY A 139 3.84 11.43 5.11
C GLY A 139 4.60 10.85 3.92
N VAL A 140 4.57 11.52 2.77
CA VAL A 140 5.32 11.15 1.58
C VAL A 140 6.82 11.20 1.84
N VAL A 141 7.33 12.31 2.40
CA VAL A 141 8.77 12.47 2.70
C VAL A 141 9.24 11.42 3.71
N GLY A 142 8.50 11.25 4.81
CA GLY A 142 8.79 10.26 5.84
C GLY A 142 8.70 8.83 5.31
N GLY A 143 7.72 8.56 4.45
CA GLY A 143 7.52 7.28 3.79
C GLY A 143 8.66 6.95 2.82
N ILE A 144 9.06 7.89 1.95
CA ILE A 144 10.19 7.72 1.04
C ILE A 144 11.48 7.46 1.83
N ALA A 145 11.75 8.26 2.86
CA ALA A 145 12.92 8.08 3.71
C ALA A 145 12.91 6.71 4.43
N GLY A 146 11.75 6.29 4.94
CA GLY A 146 11.58 4.99 5.59
C GLY A 146 11.78 3.82 4.62
N VAL A 147 11.16 3.87 3.45
CA VAL A 147 11.30 2.85 2.40
C VAL A 147 12.75 2.77 1.92
N HIS A 148 13.42 3.90 1.70
CA HIS A 148 14.83 3.92 1.32
C HIS A 148 15.71 3.23 2.37
N ARG A 149 15.50 3.51 3.67
CA ARG A 149 16.23 2.84 4.76
C ARG A 149 15.98 1.33 4.77
N LEU A 150 14.73 0.90 4.58
CA LEU A 150 14.38 -0.52 4.54
C LEU A 150 14.98 -1.23 3.32
N ARG A 151 15.02 -0.55 2.17
CA ARG A 151 15.63 -1.04 0.94
C ARG A 151 17.13 -1.25 1.11
N VAL A 152 17.85 -0.22 1.57
CA VAL A 152 19.31 -0.30 1.82
C VAL A 152 19.62 -1.44 2.80
N ARG A 153 18.84 -1.57 3.88
CA ARG A 153 18.99 -2.70 4.81
C ARG A 153 18.81 -4.06 4.11
N ALA A 154 17.80 -4.19 3.25
CA ALA A 154 17.53 -5.42 2.52
C ALA A 154 18.66 -5.77 1.53
N GLU A 155 19.28 -4.76 0.90
CA GLU A 155 20.45 -4.91 0.03
C GLU A 155 21.68 -5.38 0.80
N THR A 156 21.98 -4.77 1.96
CA THR A 156 23.10 -5.19 2.83
C THR A 156 22.91 -6.62 3.33
N GLU A 157 21.71 -7.00 3.78
CA GLU A 157 21.41 -8.37 4.21
C GLU A 157 21.55 -9.39 3.07
N ALA A 158 21.25 -9.01 1.83
CA ALA A 158 21.42 -9.86 0.66
C ALA A 158 22.91 -10.02 0.31
N GLY A 159 23.70 -8.96 0.37
CA GLY A 159 25.15 -8.99 0.13
C GLY A 159 25.88 -9.87 1.14
N ALA A 160 25.56 -9.73 2.44
CA ALA A 160 26.15 -10.56 3.50
C ALA A 160 25.89 -12.06 3.29
N ARG A 161 24.70 -12.43 2.80
CA ARG A 161 24.35 -13.83 2.51
C ARG A 161 25.14 -14.42 1.34
N ARG A 162 25.42 -13.62 0.30
CA ARG A 162 26.26 -14.07 -0.83
C ARG A 162 27.70 -14.29 -0.39
N ALA A 163 28.25 -13.39 0.44
CA ALA A 163 29.60 -13.53 0.96
C ALA A 163 29.79 -14.79 1.83
N SER A 164 28.75 -15.25 2.52
CA SER A 164 28.79 -16.46 3.35
C SER A 164 28.56 -17.78 2.59
N ASP A 165 28.13 -17.74 1.33
CA ASP A 165 27.77 -18.93 0.53
C ASP A 165 28.12 -18.70 -0.96
N PRO A 166 29.43 -18.63 -1.30
CA PRO A 166 29.88 -18.25 -2.63
C PRO A 166 29.55 -19.27 -3.73
N ASP A 167 29.31 -20.54 -3.35
CA ASP A 167 29.10 -21.66 -4.28
C ASP A 167 27.63 -21.83 -4.72
N ARG A 168 26.73 -20.93 -4.31
CA ARG A 168 25.27 -21.07 -4.50
C ARG A 168 24.69 -20.26 -5.67
N VAL A 169 25.52 -19.85 -6.63
CA VAL A 169 25.12 -19.07 -7.81
C VAL A 169 24.71 -19.98 -8.96
#